data_AF-A0A913XXA8-F1
#
_entry.id   AF-A0A913XXA8-F1
#
_cell.length_a   1.000
_cell.length_b   1.000
_cell.length_c   1.000
_cell.angle_alpha   90.00
_cell.angle_beta   90.00
_cell.angle_gamma   90.00
#
_symmetry.space_group_name_H-M   'P 1'
#
loop_
_entity.id
_entity.type
_entity.pdbx_description
1 polymer ?
#
loop_
_entity_poly.entity_id
_entity_poly.type
_entity_poly.pdbx_seq_one_letter_code
_entity_poly.pdbx_strand_id
1 'polypeptide(L)'
;MVAIDWNRVLGTDVVNLVQNEEEVDSLVNILDGATIDESEVTDPSKMVKLFEVTQACMRYKRSQVEAMEEELEISVKKEQDFLDEVDILQRELDQYRKHAGSGGDDFMREIQSLSNKNRMLEQDITDKDQALFQEKNKVDKLSTKIEEMERENRSLKREVERSRMDSRDLQRQIEQQRESLALRREGDAMKSTMAKKNKELSEYLDEIKMLQEENETLNDQLTDVRKELEESTMEMNKMTDEYTKLKTVLQQSDLILEDMRRERDALRAQIQDLRIQFSSKSDADDQIMMAVNLKVEEWKNVLATKDAEINQYKVMIADLKQRITGLEMDSDKSSLVMLQQALMEKEEQIQMLKKEVEKATADMKGVVDQVEEVKAQSEKGVPSAFQQKKIAELGSTLRREQHLAGQERERMLKAEEAARQKDKQLNDLMARMMQYEKGEYGLSDAVQEIKEHKAQIRIRDQNVEYLTGQVNKLSLALNDLEMENEEFRERLGLDPKDKLDIEEIKHKKKVKAEQAAAMNRVLVKEIERLEDERLKLKKQLRKQAMHRGAR
;
A
#
# COMPACT_ATOMS: atom_id res chain seq x y z
N MET A 1 -38.75 -103.71 -28.86
CA MET A 1 -38.76 -103.57 -30.33
C MET A 1 -40.19 -103.43 -30.75
N VAL A 2 -40.56 -102.23 -31.17
CA VAL A 2 -41.92 -101.89 -31.62
C VAL A 2 -41.84 -101.72 -33.13
N ALA A 3 -42.74 -102.37 -33.88
CA ALA A 3 -42.82 -102.21 -35.33
C ALA A 3 -43.25 -100.77 -35.67
N ILE A 4 -42.73 -100.22 -36.77
CA ILE A 4 -43.09 -98.85 -37.20
C ILE A 4 -44.57 -98.78 -37.54
N ASP A 5 -45.27 -97.81 -36.95
CA ASP A 5 -46.64 -97.47 -37.34
C ASP A 5 -46.65 -96.68 -38.65
N TRP A 6 -46.61 -97.40 -39.77
CA TRP A 6 -46.58 -96.84 -41.11
C TRP A 6 -47.81 -95.98 -41.44
N ASN A 7 -48.98 -96.27 -40.85
CA ASN A 7 -50.17 -95.45 -41.07
C ASN A 7 -49.97 -94.04 -40.53
N ARG A 8 -49.31 -93.94 -39.37
CA ARG A 8 -49.00 -92.67 -38.73
C ARG A 8 -47.93 -91.90 -39.49
N VAL A 9 -46.85 -92.57 -39.94
CA VAL A 9 -45.79 -91.92 -40.73
C VAL A 9 -46.30 -91.42 -42.09
N LEU A 10 -47.10 -92.22 -42.79
CA LEU A 10 -47.63 -91.85 -44.11
C LEU A 10 -48.72 -90.78 -44.03
N GLY A 11 -49.52 -90.77 -42.96
CA GLY A 11 -50.54 -89.76 -42.71
C GLY A 11 -50.01 -88.41 -42.20
N THR A 12 -48.71 -88.32 -41.91
CA THR A 12 -48.10 -87.09 -41.37
C THR A 12 -47.90 -86.04 -42.46
N ASP A 13 -48.41 -84.83 -42.21
CA ASP A 13 -48.11 -83.66 -43.03
C ASP A 13 -46.76 -83.05 -42.61
N VAL A 14 -45.73 -83.36 -43.37
CA VAL A 14 -44.34 -82.93 -43.12
C VAL A 14 -44.19 -81.40 -43.12
N VAL A 15 -45.06 -80.67 -43.83
CA VAL A 15 -44.96 -79.21 -43.96
C VAL A 15 -45.40 -78.52 -42.68
N ASN A 16 -46.47 -79.01 -42.05
CA ASN A 16 -47.05 -78.42 -40.85
C ASN A 16 -46.53 -79.05 -39.55
N LEU A 17 -45.81 -80.18 -39.65
CA LEU A 17 -45.31 -80.91 -38.48
C LEU A 17 -44.44 -80.05 -37.55
N VAL A 18 -43.61 -79.16 -38.10
CA VAL A 18 -42.70 -78.29 -37.34
C VAL A 18 -43.46 -77.28 -36.43
N GLN A 19 -44.76 -77.08 -36.63
CA GLN A 19 -45.58 -76.16 -35.84
C GLN A 19 -46.26 -76.82 -34.62
N ASN A 20 -46.20 -78.15 -34.50
CA ASN A 20 -46.88 -78.90 -33.44
C ASN A 20 -45.89 -79.72 -32.60
N GLU A 21 -45.43 -79.14 -31.49
CA GLU A 21 -44.42 -79.72 -30.58
C GLU A 21 -44.80 -81.12 -30.08
N GLU A 22 -46.05 -81.30 -29.64
CA GLU A 22 -46.53 -82.58 -29.09
C GLU A 22 -46.54 -83.69 -30.15
N GLU A 23 -46.84 -83.34 -31.40
CA GLU A 23 -46.88 -84.28 -32.51
C GLU A 23 -45.48 -84.67 -32.98
N VAL A 24 -44.54 -83.70 -33.03
CA VAL A 24 -43.12 -83.98 -33.30
C VAL A 24 -42.53 -84.88 -32.23
N ASP A 25 -42.76 -84.59 -30.94
CA ASP A 25 -42.20 -85.36 -29.84
C ASP A 25 -42.79 -86.77 -29.77
N SER A 26 -44.09 -86.92 -30.04
CA SER A 26 -44.70 -88.24 -30.20
C SER A 26 -44.09 -89.03 -31.36
N LEU A 27 -43.79 -88.39 -32.50
CA LEU A 27 -43.17 -89.05 -33.65
C LEU A 27 -41.70 -89.39 -33.41
N VAL A 28 -40.93 -88.51 -32.76
CA VAL A 28 -39.53 -88.78 -32.38
C VAL A 28 -39.46 -90.00 -31.47
N ASN A 29 -40.35 -90.10 -30.47
CA ASN A 29 -40.40 -91.27 -29.58
C ASN A 29 -40.75 -92.57 -30.31
N ILE A 30 -41.62 -92.50 -31.34
CA ILE A 30 -41.95 -93.66 -32.19
C ILE A 30 -40.75 -94.04 -33.06
N LEU A 31 -40.04 -93.06 -33.63
CA LEU A 31 -38.88 -93.26 -34.50
C LEU A 31 -37.65 -93.77 -33.72
N ASP A 32 -37.45 -93.38 -32.47
CA ASP A 32 -36.31 -93.80 -31.63
C ASP A 32 -36.40 -95.29 -31.23
N GLY A 33 -37.62 -95.79 -30.96
CA GLY A 33 -37.87 -97.17 -30.57
C GLY A 33 -38.12 -98.16 -31.72
N ALA A 34 -38.07 -97.68 -32.97
CA ALA A 34 -38.52 -98.37 -34.16
C ALA A 34 -37.41 -99.21 -34.83
N THR A 35 -37.75 -100.41 -35.28
CA THR A 35 -36.89 -101.26 -36.13
C THR A 35 -37.60 -101.58 -37.44
N ILE A 36 -36.91 -101.42 -38.57
CA ILE A 36 -37.43 -101.70 -39.91
C ILE A 36 -37.02 -103.12 -40.31
N ASP A 37 -37.97 -103.97 -40.66
CA ASP A 37 -37.70 -105.30 -41.22
C ASP A 37 -37.27 -105.20 -42.71
N GLU A 38 -36.34 -106.05 -43.15
CA GLU A 38 -35.80 -106.03 -44.54
C GLU A 38 -36.89 -106.19 -45.62
N SER A 39 -38.01 -106.83 -45.30
CA SER A 39 -39.16 -107.00 -46.20
C SER A 39 -39.98 -105.72 -46.43
N GLU A 40 -39.86 -104.72 -45.55
CA GLU A 40 -40.61 -103.46 -45.64
C GLU A 40 -39.85 -102.37 -46.45
N VAL A 41 -38.57 -102.63 -46.75
CA VAL A 41 -37.66 -101.74 -47.51
C VAL A 41 -37.92 -101.76 -49.02
N THR A 42 -38.76 -102.69 -49.51
CA THR A 42 -39.04 -102.81 -50.95
C THR A 42 -39.94 -101.71 -51.52
N ASP A 43 -40.58 -100.88 -50.70
CA ASP A 43 -41.39 -99.74 -51.15
C ASP A 43 -40.61 -98.41 -51.01
N PRO A 44 -40.09 -97.85 -52.12
CA PRO A 44 -39.30 -96.61 -52.08
C PRO A 44 -40.09 -95.42 -51.53
N SER A 45 -41.42 -95.39 -51.73
CA SER A 45 -42.25 -94.24 -51.34
C SER A 45 -42.38 -94.13 -49.82
N LYS A 46 -42.47 -95.28 -49.12
CA LYS A 46 -42.47 -95.34 -47.65
C LYS A 46 -41.16 -94.85 -47.06
N MET A 47 -40.03 -95.22 -47.66
CA MET A 47 -38.70 -94.82 -47.19
C MET A 47 -38.42 -93.33 -47.42
N VAL A 48 -38.86 -92.78 -48.55
CA VAL A 48 -38.77 -91.33 -48.81
C VAL A 48 -39.61 -90.56 -47.78
N LYS A 49 -40.85 -90.97 -47.55
CA LYS A 49 -41.73 -90.30 -46.58
C LYS A 49 -41.20 -90.41 -45.14
N LEU A 50 -40.69 -91.58 -44.75
CA LEU A 50 -40.04 -91.77 -43.46
C LEU A 50 -38.84 -90.82 -43.31
N PHE A 51 -37.96 -90.74 -44.30
CA PHE A 51 -36.82 -89.84 -44.30
C PHE A 51 -37.25 -88.36 -44.21
N GLU A 52 -38.30 -87.96 -44.93
CA GLU A 52 -38.85 -86.60 -44.87
C GLU A 52 -39.40 -86.26 -43.47
N VAL A 53 -40.16 -87.18 -42.85
CA VAL A 53 -40.67 -87.03 -41.48
C VAL A 53 -39.53 -86.97 -40.48
N THR A 54 -38.56 -87.89 -40.55
CA THR A 54 -37.38 -87.88 -39.68
C THR A 54 -36.55 -86.60 -39.86
N GLN A 55 -36.39 -86.11 -41.10
CA GLN A 55 -35.67 -84.87 -41.37
C GLN A 55 -36.40 -83.66 -40.77
N ALA A 56 -37.74 -83.60 -40.85
CA ALA A 56 -38.53 -82.56 -40.22
C ALA A 56 -38.44 -82.60 -38.69
N CYS A 57 -38.58 -83.78 -38.08
CA CYS A 57 -38.39 -83.99 -36.65
C CYS A 57 -36.97 -83.57 -36.19
N MET A 58 -35.94 -83.93 -36.94
CA MET A 58 -34.55 -83.55 -36.64
C MET A 58 -34.32 -82.04 -36.75
N ARG A 59 -34.92 -81.37 -37.75
CA ARG A 59 -34.86 -79.91 -37.88
C ARG A 59 -35.54 -79.22 -36.70
N TYR A 60 -36.71 -79.71 -36.29
CA TYR A 60 -37.42 -79.18 -35.13
C TYR A 60 -36.60 -79.38 -33.84
N LYS A 61 -36.12 -80.60 -33.57
CA LYS A 61 -35.28 -80.88 -32.39
C LYS A 61 -33.98 -80.07 -32.38
N ARG A 62 -33.36 -79.86 -33.54
CA ARG A 62 -32.21 -78.94 -33.65
C ARG A 62 -32.59 -77.51 -33.27
N SER A 63 -33.70 -77.00 -33.79
CA SER A 63 -34.20 -75.65 -33.43
C SER A 63 -34.53 -75.53 -31.95
N GLN A 64 -35.07 -76.59 -31.33
CA GLN A 64 -35.33 -76.62 -29.89
C GLN A 64 -34.03 -76.59 -29.08
N VAL A 65 -33.00 -77.34 -29.49
CA VAL A 65 -31.68 -77.31 -28.85
C VAL A 65 -31.02 -75.93 -29.00
N GLU A 66 -31.05 -75.34 -30.19
CA GLU A 66 -30.51 -73.99 -30.43
C GLU A 66 -31.22 -72.94 -29.54
N ALA A 67 -32.55 -73.01 -29.40
CA ALA A 67 -33.30 -72.14 -28.49
C ALA A 67 -32.92 -72.35 -27.01
N MET A 68 -32.74 -73.59 -26.56
CA MET A 68 -32.31 -73.90 -25.20
C MET A 68 -30.86 -73.45 -24.93
N GLU A 69 -29.97 -73.55 -25.91
CA GLU A 69 -28.59 -73.04 -25.81
C GLU A 69 -28.57 -71.51 -25.69
N GLU A 70 -29.40 -70.80 -26.45
CA GLU A 70 -29.55 -69.34 -26.33
C GLU A 70 -30.09 -68.93 -24.95
N GLU A 71 -31.11 -69.61 -24.44
CA GLU A 71 -31.64 -69.35 -23.10
C GLU A 71 -30.60 -69.62 -22.01
N LEU A 72 -29.82 -70.70 -22.14
CA LEU A 72 -28.75 -71.02 -21.20
C LEU A 72 -27.64 -69.96 -21.25
N GLU A 73 -27.25 -69.48 -22.42
CA GLU A 73 -26.23 -68.43 -22.57
C GLU A 73 -26.69 -67.11 -21.92
N ILE A 74 -27.98 -66.76 -22.06
CA ILE A 74 -28.57 -65.61 -21.38
C ILE A 74 -28.56 -65.80 -19.85
N SER A 75 -28.88 -67.01 -19.37
CA SER A 75 -28.86 -67.31 -17.94
C SER A 75 -27.45 -67.22 -17.36
N VAL A 76 -26.44 -67.76 -18.06
CA VAL A 76 -25.03 -67.71 -17.64
C VAL A 76 -24.54 -66.27 -17.60
N LYS A 77 -24.89 -65.43 -18.58
CA LYS A 77 -24.54 -64.00 -18.55
C LYS A 77 -25.15 -63.28 -17.36
N LYS A 78 -26.43 -63.52 -17.05
CA LYS A 78 -27.08 -62.95 -15.86
C LYS A 78 -26.41 -63.41 -14.56
N GLU A 79 -26.02 -64.68 -14.47
CA GLU A 79 -25.32 -65.21 -13.30
C GLU A 79 -23.92 -64.61 -13.13
N GLN A 80 -23.21 -64.39 -14.25
CA GLN A 80 -21.93 -63.67 -14.27
C GLN A 80 -22.11 -62.21 -13.80
N ASP A 81 -23.13 -61.51 -14.30
CA ASP A 81 -23.44 -60.14 -13.89
C ASP A 81 -23.75 -60.05 -12.39
N PHE A 82 -24.51 -61.01 -11.84
CA PHE A 82 -24.77 -61.10 -10.40
C PHE A 82 -23.51 -61.42 -9.58
N LEU A 83 -22.63 -62.28 -10.08
CA LEU A 83 -21.34 -62.56 -9.44
C LEU A 83 -20.45 -61.31 -9.37
N ASP A 84 -20.40 -60.54 -10.45
CA ASP A 84 -19.65 -59.29 -10.50
C ASP A 84 -20.25 -58.24 -9.53
N GLU A 85 -21.58 -58.15 -9.46
CA GLU A 85 -22.26 -57.27 -8.50
C GLU A 85 -21.99 -57.67 -7.04
N VAL A 86 -21.99 -58.97 -6.74
CA VAL A 86 -21.64 -59.49 -5.42
C VAL A 86 -20.18 -59.19 -5.08
N ASP A 87 -19.26 -59.32 -6.03
CA ASP A 87 -17.83 -59.04 -5.82
C ASP A 87 -17.58 -57.55 -5.55
N ILE A 88 -18.33 -56.66 -6.23
CA ILE A 88 -18.32 -55.21 -5.96
C ILE A 88 -18.84 -54.92 -4.54
N LEU A 89 -20.00 -55.47 -4.18
CA LEU A 89 -20.61 -55.27 -2.85
C LEU A 89 -19.72 -55.83 -1.73
N GLN A 90 -19.03 -56.94 -1.96
CA GLN A 90 -18.06 -57.49 -1.00
C GLN A 90 -16.85 -56.57 -0.82
N ARG A 91 -16.30 -56.01 -1.91
CA ARG A 91 -15.20 -55.02 -1.83
C ARG A 91 -15.63 -53.77 -1.08
N GLU A 92 -16.86 -53.30 -1.29
CA GLU A 92 -17.42 -52.18 -0.54
C GLU A 92 -17.55 -52.49 0.95
N LEU A 93 -18.11 -53.66 1.31
CA LEU A 93 -18.20 -54.10 2.71
C LEU A 93 -16.83 -54.24 3.40
N ASP A 94 -15.82 -54.75 2.68
CA ASP A 94 -14.45 -54.83 3.19
C ASP A 94 -13.80 -53.46 3.37
N GLN A 95 -14.12 -52.49 2.50
CA GLN A 95 -13.73 -51.10 2.70
C GLN A 95 -14.39 -50.54 3.96
N TYR A 96 -15.70 -50.71 4.15
CA TYR A 96 -16.38 -50.24 5.37
C TYR A 96 -15.83 -50.89 6.65
N ARG A 97 -15.50 -52.19 6.62
CA ARG A 97 -14.89 -52.89 7.76
C ARG A 97 -13.50 -52.35 8.13
N LYS A 98 -12.68 -51.97 7.14
CA LYS A 98 -11.35 -51.39 7.38
C LYS A 98 -11.42 -49.99 8.02
N HIS A 99 -12.48 -49.23 7.77
CA HIS A 99 -12.63 -47.86 8.29
C HIS A 99 -13.34 -47.79 9.65
N ALA A 100 -14.01 -48.86 10.09
CA ALA A 100 -14.75 -48.89 11.36
C ALA A 100 -13.88 -48.91 12.65
N GLY A 101 -12.55 -49.09 12.53
CA GLY A 101 -11.68 -49.30 13.70
C GLY A 101 -10.77 -48.14 14.12
N SER A 102 -10.55 -47.11 13.30
CA SER A 102 -9.51 -46.09 13.61
C SER A 102 -9.70 -44.69 12.99
N GLY A 103 -10.78 -44.43 12.23
CA GLY A 103 -10.91 -43.23 11.38
C GLY A 103 -12.00 -42.21 11.78
N GLY A 104 -12.45 -42.16 13.04
CA GLY A 104 -13.58 -41.30 13.43
C GLY A 104 -13.38 -39.80 13.15
N ASP A 105 -12.14 -39.30 13.25
CA ASP A 105 -11.83 -37.88 13.03
C ASP A 105 -11.73 -37.51 11.54
N ASP A 106 -11.21 -38.41 10.70
CA ASP A 106 -11.12 -38.20 9.25
C ASP A 106 -12.49 -38.34 8.59
N PHE A 107 -13.32 -39.29 9.05
CA PHE A 107 -14.70 -39.42 8.59
C PHE A 107 -15.54 -38.18 8.93
N MET A 108 -15.35 -37.59 10.11
CA MET A 108 -16.04 -36.36 10.51
C MET A 108 -15.61 -35.15 9.67
N ARG A 109 -14.33 -35.05 9.30
CA ARG A 109 -13.85 -34.01 8.37
C ARG A 109 -14.40 -34.21 6.96
N GLU A 110 -14.48 -35.44 6.49
CA GLU A 110 -15.06 -35.76 5.19
C GLU A 110 -16.56 -35.46 5.17
N ILE A 111 -17.30 -35.82 6.22
CA ILE A 111 -18.72 -35.47 6.39
C ILE A 111 -18.92 -33.95 6.40
N GLN A 112 -18.07 -33.19 7.11
CA GLN A 112 -18.15 -31.73 7.10
C GLN A 112 -17.81 -31.14 5.72
N SER A 113 -16.81 -31.68 5.02
CA SER A 113 -16.47 -31.24 3.67
C SER A 113 -17.60 -31.56 2.67
N LEU A 114 -18.21 -32.74 2.76
CA LEU A 114 -19.33 -33.15 1.92
C LEU A 114 -20.59 -32.35 2.24
N SER A 115 -20.84 -32.06 3.52
CA SER A 115 -21.95 -31.20 3.95
C SER A 115 -21.79 -29.77 3.42
N ASN A 116 -20.58 -29.21 3.46
CA ASN A 116 -20.29 -27.90 2.88
C ASN A 116 -20.45 -27.90 1.34
N LYS A 117 -19.98 -28.95 0.66
CA LYS A 117 -20.18 -29.11 -0.79
C LYS A 117 -21.66 -29.24 -1.14
N ASN A 118 -22.42 -30.02 -0.39
CA ASN A 118 -23.86 -30.15 -0.57
C ASN A 118 -24.57 -28.80 -0.37
N ARG A 119 -24.19 -28.03 0.66
CA ARG A 119 -24.76 -26.69 0.86
C ARG A 119 -24.45 -25.73 -0.30
N MET A 120 -23.24 -25.80 -0.85
CA MET A 120 -22.89 -25.00 -2.04
C MET A 120 -23.65 -25.45 -3.29
N LEU A 121 -23.81 -26.76 -3.48
CA LEU A 121 -24.58 -27.31 -4.59
C LEU A 121 -26.08 -26.99 -4.46
N GLU A 122 -26.63 -27.04 -3.26
CA GLU A 122 -28.01 -26.61 -2.97
C GLU A 122 -28.19 -25.13 -3.32
N GLN A 123 -27.24 -24.27 -2.94
CA GLN A 123 -27.28 -22.86 -3.30
C GLN A 123 -27.19 -22.65 -4.83
N ASP A 124 -26.28 -23.34 -5.51
CA ASP A 124 -26.14 -23.27 -6.97
C ASP A 124 -27.40 -23.79 -7.70
N ILE A 125 -28.06 -24.83 -7.16
CA ILE A 125 -29.36 -25.29 -7.67
C ILE A 125 -30.42 -24.20 -7.49
N THR A 126 -30.49 -23.55 -6.32
CA THR A 126 -31.46 -22.47 -6.10
C THR A 126 -31.23 -21.27 -7.01
N ASP A 127 -29.96 -20.91 -7.25
CA ASP A 127 -29.60 -19.80 -8.15
C ASP A 127 -29.94 -20.16 -9.61
N LYS A 128 -29.67 -21.40 -10.04
CA LYS A 128 -30.06 -21.90 -11.36
C LYS A 128 -31.57 -21.99 -11.53
N ASP A 129 -32.31 -22.40 -10.52
CA ASP A 129 -33.77 -22.42 -10.54
C ASP A 129 -34.36 -21.01 -10.65
N GLN A 130 -33.78 -20.03 -9.96
CA GLN A 130 -34.17 -18.62 -10.12
C GLN A 130 -33.87 -18.09 -11.52
N ALA A 131 -32.70 -18.40 -12.08
CA ALA A 131 -32.34 -18.02 -13.44
C ALA A 131 -33.29 -18.67 -14.48
N LEU A 132 -33.59 -19.97 -14.30
CA LEU A 132 -34.55 -20.69 -15.14
C LEU A 132 -35.95 -20.08 -15.05
N PHE A 133 -36.39 -19.67 -13.86
CA PHE A 133 -37.68 -19.00 -13.67
C PHE A 133 -37.72 -17.64 -14.39
N GLN A 134 -36.65 -16.85 -14.30
CA GLN A 134 -36.55 -15.59 -15.03
C GLN A 134 -36.57 -15.81 -16.55
N GLU A 135 -35.89 -16.84 -17.04
CA GLU A 135 -35.85 -17.15 -18.46
C GLU A 135 -37.21 -17.66 -18.97
N LYS A 136 -37.91 -18.51 -18.20
CA LYS A 136 -39.30 -18.91 -18.50
C LYS A 136 -40.22 -17.69 -18.60
N ASN A 137 -40.13 -16.74 -17.67
CA ASN A 137 -40.92 -15.52 -17.73
C ASN A 137 -40.62 -14.67 -18.97
N LYS A 138 -39.37 -14.64 -19.44
CA LYS A 138 -39.01 -13.96 -20.70
C LYS A 138 -39.58 -14.71 -21.91
N VAL A 139 -39.46 -16.03 -21.93
CA VAL A 139 -40.02 -16.89 -22.99
C VAL A 139 -41.53 -16.71 -23.09
N ASP A 140 -42.24 -16.68 -21.96
CA ASP A 140 -43.70 -16.45 -21.94
C ASP A 140 -44.06 -15.09 -22.51
N LYS A 141 -43.34 -14.02 -22.13
CA LYS A 141 -43.53 -12.67 -22.71
C LYS A 141 -43.24 -12.61 -24.21
N LEU A 142 -42.22 -13.32 -24.68
CA LEU A 142 -41.93 -13.41 -26.11
C LEU A 142 -43.00 -14.21 -26.84
N SER A 143 -43.51 -15.29 -26.24
CA SER A 143 -44.60 -16.10 -26.79
C SER A 143 -45.89 -15.29 -26.93
N THR A 144 -46.29 -14.52 -25.91
CA THR A 144 -47.46 -13.63 -26.01
C THR A 144 -47.26 -12.59 -27.08
N LYS A 145 -46.04 -12.03 -27.22
CA LYS A 145 -45.75 -11.07 -28.26
C LYS A 145 -45.83 -11.68 -29.66
N ILE A 146 -45.33 -12.89 -29.85
CA ILE A 146 -45.45 -13.63 -31.11
C ILE A 146 -46.93 -13.87 -31.45
N GLU A 147 -47.74 -14.30 -30.48
CA GLU A 147 -49.18 -14.49 -30.70
C GLU A 147 -49.91 -13.20 -31.11
N GLU A 148 -49.58 -12.07 -30.49
CA GLU A 148 -50.11 -10.75 -30.88
C GLU A 148 -49.73 -10.42 -32.32
N MET A 149 -48.45 -10.52 -32.67
CA MET A 149 -47.95 -10.26 -34.02
C MET A 149 -48.59 -11.20 -35.05
N GLU A 150 -48.85 -12.46 -34.69
CA GLU A 150 -49.58 -13.38 -35.56
C GLU A 150 -51.06 -13.03 -35.72
N ARG A 151 -51.73 -12.56 -34.65
CA ARG A 151 -53.11 -12.06 -34.73
C ARG A 151 -53.21 -10.85 -35.66
N GLU A 152 -52.28 -9.91 -35.52
CA GLU A 152 -52.17 -8.74 -36.40
C GLU A 152 -51.86 -9.15 -37.86
N ASN A 153 -50.94 -10.09 -38.06
CA ASN A 153 -50.64 -10.58 -39.41
C ASN A 153 -51.87 -11.28 -40.04
N ARG A 154 -52.64 -12.03 -39.25
CA ARG A 154 -53.92 -12.63 -39.71
C ARG A 154 -54.97 -11.57 -40.03
N SER A 155 -55.09 -10.49 -39.25
CA SER A 155 -56.03 -9.40 -39.56
C SER A 155 -55.62 -8.65 -40.82
N LEU A 156 -54.34 -8.30 -40.95
CA LEU A 156 -53.80 -7.65 -42.14
C LEU A 156 -53.97 -8.52 -43.39
N LYS A 157 -53.73 -9.84 -43.31
CA LYS A 157 -54.00 -10.75 -44.44
C LYS A 157 -55.47 -10.74 -44.85
N ARG A 158 -56.41 -10.74 -43.88
CA ARG A 158 -57.85 -10.64 -44.17
C ARG A 158 -58.22 -9.29 -44.78
N GLU A 159 -57.61 -8.20 -44.34
CA GLU A 159 -57.79 -6.87 -44.95
C GLU A 159 -57.28 -6.83 -46.38
N VAL A 160 -56.09 -7.36 -46.64
CA VAL A 160 -55.55 -7.49 -48.00
C VAL A 160 -56.47 -8.35 -48.89
N GLU A 161 -57.00 -9.46 -48.38
CA GLU A 161 -57.94 -10.31 -49.12
C GLU A 161 -59.25 -9.57 -49.41
N ARG A 162 -59.79 -8.81 -48.44
CA ARG A 162 -60.97 -7.95 -48.61
C ARG A 162 -60.71 -6.88 -49.66
N SER A 163 -59.64 -6.12 -49.55
CA SER A 163 -59.28 -5.10 -50.55
C SER A 163 -59.05 -5.70 -51.94
N ARG A 164 -58.53 -6.92 -52.05
CA ARG A 164 -58.41 -7.65 -53.33
C ARG A 164 -59.77 -8.06 -53.89
N MET A 165 -60.71 -8.50 -53.04
CA MET A 165 -62.09 -8.78 -53.47
C MET A 165 -62.80 -7.51 -53.91
N ASP A 166 -62.72 -6.44 -53.12
CA ASP A 166 -63.29 -5.13 -53.46
C ASP A 166 -62.71 -4.61 -54.78
N SER A 167 -61.41 -4.77 -55.02
CA SER A 167 -60.77 -4.41 -56.29
C SER A 167 -61.31 -5.24 -57.47
N ARG A 168 -61.53 -6.54 -57.29
CA ARG A 168 -62.13 -7.41 -58.34
C ARG A 168 -63.60 -7.06 -58.59
N ASP A 169 -64.35 -6.73 -57.54
CA ASP A 169 -65.76 -6.35 -57.67
C ASP A 169 -65.91 -4.97 -58.30
N LEU A 170 -65.05 -4.01 -57.95
CA LEU A 170 -64.94 -2.74 -58.67
C LEU A 170 -64.57 -2.96 -60.13
N GLN A 171 -63.64 -3.87 -60.43
CA GLN A 171 -63.27 -4.20 -61.80
C GLN A 171 -64.45 -4.84 -62.57
N ARG A 172 -65.22 -5.74 -61.94
CA ARG A 172 -66.46 -6.30 -62.50
C ARG A 172 -67.56 -5.24 -62.68
N GLN A 173 -67.71 -4.32 -61.73
CA GLN A 173 -68.64 -3.20 -61.84
C GLN A 173 -68.25 -2.25 -62.96
N ILE A 174 -66.97 -1.99 -63.17
CA ILE A 174 -66.47 -1.21 -64.32
C ILE A 174 -66.78 -1.94 -65.64
N GLU A 175 -66.60 -3.26 -65.71
CA GLU A 175 -66.93 -4.06 -66.89
C GLU A 175 -68.45 -4.08 -67.16
N GLN A 176 -69.27 -4.25 -66.11
CA GLN A 176 -70.74 -4.20 -66.19
C GLN A 176 -71.26 -2.79 -66.49
N GLN A 177 -70.61 -1.73 -65.99
CA GLN A 177 -70.92 -0.36 -66.35
C GLN A 177 -70.51 -0.07 -67.79
N ARG A 178 -69.42 -0.65 -68.32
CA ARG A 178 -69.08 -0.58 -69.74
C ARG A 178 -70.14 -1.27 -70.61
N GLU A 179 -70.69 -2.41 -70.18
CA GLU A 179 -71.80 -3.09 -70.85
C GLU A 179 -73.15 -2.36 -70.70
N SER A 180 -73.42 -1.75 -69.55
CA SER A 180 -74.65 -0.99 -69.24
C SER A 180 -74.67 0.40 -69.90
N LEU A 181 -73.52 1.08 -69.99
CA LEU A 181 -73.35 2.35 -70.71
C LEU A 181 -73.47 2.17 -72.23
N ALA A 182 -73.36 0.95 -72.74
CA ALA A 182 -73.71 0.63 -74.13
C ALA A 182 -75.23 0.67 -74.39
N LEU A 183 -76.09 0.66 -73.35
CA LEU A 183 -77.55 0.49 -73.52
C LEU A 183 -78.45 1.62 -73.00
N ARG A 184 -77.96 2.69 -72.37
CA ARG A 184 -78.83 3.80 -71.92
C ARG A 184 -78.27 5.20 -72.15
N ARG A 185 -78.94 5.94 -73.04
CA ARG A 185 -78.89 7.41 -73.14
C ARG A 185 -79.63 8.03 -71.95
N GLU A 186 -78.89 8.45 -70.92
CA GLU A 186 -79.38 9.40 -69.90
C GLU A 186 -78.26 10.39 -69.56
N GLY A 187 -77.84 11.14 -70.59
CA GLY A 187 -76.61 11.94 -70.55
C GLY A 187 -76.64 13.17 -69.65
N ASP A 188 -77.80 13.68 -69.23
CA ASP A 188 -77.85 14.98 -68.55
C ASP A 188 -78.12 14.89 -67.03
N ALA A 189 -78.91 13.94 -66.55
CA ALA A 189 -79.02 13.65 -65.12
C ALA A 189 -77.70 13.06 -64.57
N MET A 190 -77.05 12.19 -65.35
CA MET A 190 -75.77 11.60 -65.00
C MET A 190 -74.62 12.63 -65.02
N LYS A 191 -74.66 13.62 -65.92
CA LYS A 191 -73.69 14.74 -65.89
C LYS A 191 -73.85 15.60 -64.64
N SER A 192 -75.08 15.87 -64.20
CA SER A 192 -75.34 16.68 -62.99
C SER A 192 -74.90 15.95 -61.72
N THR A 193 -75.18 14.65 -61.60
CA THR A 193 -74.70 13.84 -60.47
C THR A 193 -73.19 13.66 -60.50
N MET A 194 -72.58 13.46 -61.67
CA MET A 194 -71.12 13.43 -61.85
C MET A 194 -70.48 14.77 -61.48
N ALA A 195 -71.08 15.91 -61.85
CA ALA A 195 -70.58 17.22 -61.48
C ALA A 195 -70.61 17.44 -59.95
N LYS A 196 -71.69 17.02 -59.27
CA LYS A 196 -71.78 17.07 -57.80
C LYS A 196 -70.74 16.16 -57.13
N LYS A 197 -70.59 14.92 -57.61
CA LYS A 197 -69.60 13.97 -57.08
C LYS A 197 -68.16 14.43 -57.35
N ASN A 198 -67.88 15.04 -58.49
CA ASN A 198 -66.59 15.64 -58.78
C ASN A 198 -66.29 16.84 -57.86
N LYS A 199 -67.31 17.63 -57.51
CA LYS A 199 -67.18 18.70 -56.53
C LYS A 199 -66.87 18.15 -55.13
N GLU A 200 -67.63 17.16 -54.66
CA GLU A 200 -67.39 16.47 -53.38
C GLU A 200 -66.00 15.82 -53.35
N LEU A 201 -65.56 15.19 -54.45
CA LEU A 201 -64.20 14.64 -54.57
C LEU A 201 -63.12 15.72 -54.51
N SER A 202 -63.35 16.89 -55.11
CA SER A 202 -62.42 18.01 -54.98
C SER A 202 -62.34 18.51 -53.53
N GLU A 203 -63.48 18.62 -52.84
CA GLU A 203 -63.55 19.02 -51.44
C GLU A 203 -62.81 18.00 -50.53
N TYR A 204 -63.00 16.70 -50.76
CA TYR A 204 -62.26 15.66 -50.03
C TYR A 204 -60.76 15.65 -50.35
N LEU A 205 -60.36 15.92 -51.59
CA LEU A 205 -58.93 16.04 -51.93
C LEU A 205 -58.29 17.24 -51.25
N ASP A 206 -59.00 18.37 -51.15
CA ASP A 206 -58.52 19.55 -50.45
C ASP A 206 -58.46 19.32 -48.93
N GLU A 207 -59.44 18.62 -48.34
CA GLU A 207 -59.39 18.22 -46.93
C GLU A 207 -58.24 17.25 -46.63
N ILE A 208 -58.00 16.26 -47.50
CA ILE A 208 -56.85 15.36 -47.37
C ILE A 208 -55.53 16.12 -47.42
N LYS A 209 -55.39 17.10 -48.33
CA LYS A 209 -54.19 17.94 -48.39
C LYS A 209 -54.00 18.75 -47.12
N MET A 210 -55.06 19.38 -46.61
CA MET A 210 -54.99 20.13 -45.34
C MET A 210 -54.59 19.22 -44.17
N LEU A 211 -55.16 18.01 -44.08
CA LEU A 211 -54.80 17.02 -43.06
C LEU A 211 -53.37 16.47 -43.24
N GLN A 212 -52.87 16.40 -44.47
CA GLN A 212 -51.48 16.04 -44.75
C GLN A 212 -50.52 17.14 -44.28
N GLU A 213 -50.81 18.41 -44.62
CA GLU A 213 -50.04 19.56 -44.15
C GLU A 213 -50.06 19.66 -42.61
N GLU A 214 -51.21 19.42 -41.98
CA GLU A 214 -51.32 19.39 -40.51
C GLU A 214 -50.52 18.22 -39.90
N ASN A 215 -50.54 17.03 -40.50
CA ASN A 215 -49.68 15.92 -40.04
C ASN A 215 -48.18 16.22 -40.22
N GLU A 216 -47.78 16.85 -41.33
CA GLU A 216 -46.39 17.25 -41.57
C GLU A 216 -45.93 18.25 -40.50
N THR A 217 -46.72 19.30 -40.26
CA THR A 217 -46.43 20.28 -39.20
C THR A 217 -46.39 19.68 -37.79
N LEU A 218 -47.30 18.77 -37.47
CA LEU A 218 -47.27 18.03 -36.19
C LEU A 218 -46.03 17.13 -36.09
N ASN A 219 -45.63 16.49 -37.18
CA ASN A 219 -44.44 15.65 -37.22
C ASN A 219 -43.16 16.49 -37.05
N ASP A 220 -43.08 17.65 -37.69
CA ASP A 220 -41.99 18.62 -37.50
C ASP A 220 -41.90 19.07 -36.04
N GLN A 221 -43.03 19.47 -35.43
CA GLN A 221 -43.08 19.82 -34.00
C GLN A 221 -42.65 18.66 -33.10
N LEU A 222 -43.03 17.42 -33.43
CA LEU A 222 -42.65 16.24 -32.69
C LEU A 222 -41.13 15.99 -32.80
N THR A 223 -40.54 16.21 -33.98
CA THR A 223 -39.09 16.14 -34.16
C THR A 223 -38.34 17.22 -33.40
N ASP A 224 -38.85 18.45 -33.36
CA ASP A 224 -38.26 19.56 -32.61
C ASP A 224 -38.29 19.29 -31.10
N VAL A 225 -39.43 18.86 -30.55
CA VAL A 225 -39.55 18.51 -29.13
C VAL A 225 -38.64 17.33 -28.77
N ARG A 226 -38.49 16.34 -29.67
CA ARG A 226 -37.53 15.24 -29.46
C ARG A 226 -36.10 15.76 -29.37
N LYS A 227 -35.72 16.68 -30.26
CA LYS A 227 -34.39 17.28 -30.28
C LYS A 227 -34.12 18.11 -29.03
N GLU A 228 -35.08 18.94 -28.60
CA GLU A 228 -34.96 19.71 -27.35
C GLU A 228 -34.81 18.80 -26.13
N LEU A 229 -35.54 17.67 -26.09
CA LEU A 229 -35.40 16.69 -25.02
C LEU A 229 -34.03 16.01 -25.06
N GLU A 230 -33.53 15.65 -26.24
CA GLU A 230 -32.18 15.10 -26.42
C GLU A 230 -31.10 16.09 -25.96
N GLU A 231 -31.21 17.37 -26.34
CA GLU A 231 -30.30 18.44 -25.90
C GLU A 231 -30.36 18.63 -24.39
N SER A 232 -31.56 18.66 -23.79
CA SER A 232 -31.74 18.76 -22.33
C SER A 232 -31.14 17.56 -21.59
N THR A 233 -31.33 16.33 -22.10
CA THR A 233 -30.69 15.15 -21.50
C THR A 233 -29.17 15.17 -21.62
N MET A 234 -28.63 15.67 -22.74
CA MET A 234 -27.19 15.86 -22.91
C MET A 234 -26.64 16.88 -21.91
N GLU A 235 -27.33 18.00 -21.69
CA GLU A 235 -26.96 19.01 -20.69
C GLU A 235 -27.02 18.44 -19.27
N MET A 236 -28.05 17.66 -18.95
CA MET A 236 -28.17 16.98 -17.65
C MET A 236 -27.02 15.99 -17.42
N ASN A 237 -26.61 15.24 -18.45
CA ASN A 237 -25.46 14.33 -18.37
C ASN A 237 -24.16 15.11 -18.15
N LYS A 238 -23.92 16.21 -18.89
CA LYS A 238 -22.76 17.09 -18.68
C LYS A 238 -22.72 17.65 -17.25
N MET A 239 -23.85 18.12 -16.74
CA MET A 239 -23.95 18.63 -15.37
C MET A 239 -23.67 17.53 -14.33
N THR A 240 -24.10 16.30 -14.60
CA THR A 240 -23.80 15.13 -13.74
C THR A 240 -22.31 14.81 -13.76
N ASP A 241 -21.64 14.87 -14.91
CA ASP A 241 -20.19 14.69 -15.03
C ASP A 241 -19.42 15.80 -14.30
N GLU A 242 -19.86 17.06 -14.42
CA GLU A 242 -19.27 18.17 -13.66
C GLU A 242 -19.45 18.00 -12.15
N TYR A 243 -20.63 17.54 -11.72
CA TYR A 243 -20.90 17.26 -10.31
C TYR A 243 -20.00 16.14 -9.77
N THR A 244 -19.81 15.05 -10.53
CA THR A 244 -18.90 13.96 -10.12
C THR A 244 -17.45 14.43 -10.05
N LYS A 245 -16.98 15.24 -11.02
CA LYS A 245 -15.64 15.87 -10.98
C LYS A 245 -15.48 16.77 -9.76
N LEU A 246 -16.44 17.64 -9.48
CA LEU A 246 -16.43 18.52 -8.30
C LEU A 246 -16.42 17.70 -7.01
N LYS A 247 -17.17 16.60 -6.94
CA LYS A 247 -17.16 15.68 -5.80
C LYS A 247 -15.79 15.05 -5.59
N THR A 248 -15.10 14.65 -6.65
CA THR A 248 -13.72 14.12 -6.56
C THR A 248 -12.74 15.19 -6.09
N VAL A 249 -12.83 16.42 -6.63
CA VAL A 249 -11.98 17.54 -6.19
C VAL A 249 -12.22 17.89 -4.72
N LEU A 250 -13.48 17.86 -4.27
CA LEU A 250 -13.82 18.07 -2.87
C LEU A 250 -13.17 17.00 -1.97
N GLN A 251 -13.29 15.72 -2.34
CA GLN A 251 -12.64 14.63 -1.61
C GLN A 251 -11.12 14.77 -1.56
N GLN A 252 -10.48 15.18 -2.66
CA GLN A 252 -9.05 15.46 -2.69
C GLN A 252 -8.67 16.64 -1.79
N SER A 253 -9.47 17.71 -1.81
CA SER A 253 -9.28 18.86 -0.93
C SER A 253 -9.43 18.48 0.55
N ASP A 254 -10.38 17.61 0.89
CA ASP A 254 -10.56 17.11 2.26
C ASP A 254 -9.34 16.31 2.74
N LEU A 255 -8.77 15.45 1.88
CA LEU A 255 -7.53 14.74 2.19
C LEU A 255 -6.35 15.70 2.44
N ILE A 256 -6.18 16.71 1.59
CA ILE A 256 -5.14 17.74 1.77
C ILE A 256 -5.36 18.51 3.08
N LEU A 257 -6.60 18.87 3.40
CA LEU A 257 -6.94 19.54 4.66
C LEU A 257 -6.65 18.67 5.88
N GLU A 258 -6.90 17.36 5.81
CA GLU A 258 -6.52 16.42 6.87
C GLU A 258 -5.01 16.35 7.06
N ASP A 259 -4.24 16.28 5.98
CA ASP A 259 -2.78 16.24 6.05
C ASP A 259 -2.20 17.53 6.63
N MET A 260 -2.69 18.70 6.20
CA MET A 260 -2.31 19.99 6.79
C MET A 260 -2.68 20.07 8.29
N ARG A 261 -3.81 19.46 8.70
CA ARG A 261 -4.17 19.37 10.12
C ARG A 261 -3.19 18.49 10.89
N ARG A 262 -2.81 17.32 10.35
CA ARG A 262 -1.81 16.42 10.95
C ARG A 262 -0.45 17.12 11.13
N GLU A 263 0.03 17.80 10.10
CA GLU A 263 1.29 18.56 10.15
C GLU A 263 1.26 19.69 11.18
N ARG A 264 0.17 20.48 11.20
CA ARG A 264 -0.02 21.54 12.20
C ARG A 264 -0.01 20.97 13.62
N ASP A 265 -0.68 19.84 13.84
CA ASP A 265 -0.76 19.23 15.17
C ASP A 265 0.60 18.65 15.59
N ALA A 266 1.37 18.08 14.66
CA ALA A 266 2.76 17.66 14.89
C ALA A 266 3.68 18.85 15.22
N LEU A 267 3.60 19.96 14.47
CA LEU A 267 4.37 21.17 14.75
C LEU A 267 3.97 21.79 16.10
N ARG A 268 2.68 21.78 16.45
CA ARG A 268 2.22 22.22 17.78
C ARG A 268 2.81 21.36 18.89
N ALA A 269 2.86 20.04 18.73
CA ALA A 269 3.50 19.14 19.68
C ALA A 269 4.99 19.46 19.83
N GLN A 270 5.73 19.66 18.72
CA GLN A 270 7.14 20.06 18.76
C GLN A 270 7.35 21.40 19.47
N ILE A 271 6.50 22.40 19.22
CA ILE A 271 6.56 23.69 19.92
C ILE A 271 6.32 23.50 21.42
N GLN A 272 5.37 22.65 21.81
CA GLN A 272 5.10 22.36 23.22
C GLN A 272 6.29 21.66 23.88
N ASP A 273 6.90 20.68 23.21
CA ASP A 273 8.09 19.99 23.71
C ASP A 273 9.27 20.96 23.88
N LEU A 274 9.52 21.82 22.90
CA LEU A 274 10.56 22.85 22.99
C LEU A 274 10.27 23.86 24.12
N ARG A 275 9.01 24.22 24.35
CA ARG A 275 8.63 25.06 25.49
C ARG A 275 8.91 24.38 26.83
N ILE A 276 8.60 23.08 26.96
CA ILE A 276 8.88 22.31 28.17
C ILE A 276 10.40 22.17 28.39
N GLN A 277 11.17 21.91 27.32
CA GLN A 277 12.63 21.88 27.41
C GLN A 277 13.19 23.24 27.83
N PHE A 278 12.67 24.33 27.27
CA PHE A 278 13.08 25.68 27.65
C PHE A 278 12.75 26.00 29.12
N SER A 279 11.55 25.67 29.59
CA SER A 279 11.20 25.88 31.00
C SER A 279 12.10 25.05 31.93
N SER A 280 12.36 23.78 31.59
CA SER A 280 13.25 22.93 32.40
C SER A 280 14.69 23.45 32.48
N LYS A 281 15.18 24.09 31.41
CA LYS A 281 16.49 24.75 31.41
C LYS A 281 16.47 26.02 32.25
N SER A 282 15.42 26.83 32.14
CA SER A 282 15.23 28.01 33.00
C SER A 282 15.20 27.62 34.47
N ASP A 283 14.48 26.56 34.84
CA ASP A 283 14.42 26.06 36.22
C ASP A 283 15.80 25.58 36.70
N ALA A 284 16.58 24.93 35.82
CA ALA A 284 17.95 24.52 36.13
C ALA A 284 18.89 25.72 36.31
N ASP A 285 18.76 26.74 35.47
CA ASP A 285 19.53 27.99 35.58
C ASP A 285 19.19 28.74 36.87
N ASP A 286 17.90 28.78 37.26
CA ASP A 286 17.46 29.35 38.53
C ASP A 286 18.04 28.60 39.73
N GLN A 287 18.08 27.26 39.68
CA GLN A 287 18.75 26.45 40.71
C GLN A 287 20.25 26.74 40.81
N ILE A 288 20.94 26.89 39.66
CA ILE A 288 22.34 27.27 39.63
C ILE A 288 22.53 28.67 40.23
N MET A 289 21.67 29.63 39.87
CA MET A 289 21.73 30.99 40.40
C MET A 289 21.51 31.02 41.92
N MET A 290 20.55 30.24 42.43
CA MET A 290 20.35 30.07 43.88
C MET A 290 21.60 29.49 44.56
N ALA A 291 22.21 28.44 44.01
CA ALA A 291 23.41 27.83 44.55
C ALA A 291 24.61 28.80 44.55
N VAL A 292 24.77 29.58 43.47
CA VAL A 292 25.81 30.62 43.38
C VAL A 292 25.56 31.72 44.41
N ASN A 293 24.32 32.21 44.55
CA ASN A 293 23.97 33.22 45.56
C ASN A 293 24.26 32.72 46.99
N LEU A 294 23.94 31.46 47.30
CA LEU A 294 24.30 30.85 48.58
C LEU A 294 25.82 30.82 48.79
N LYS A 295 26.60 30.42 47.78
CA LYS A 295 28.07 30.42 47.87
C LYS A 295 28.65 31.82 48.03
N VAL A 296 28.08 32.82 47.35
CA VAL A 296 28.46 34.23 47.52
C VAL A 296 28.19 34.69 48.94
N GLU A 297 27.06 34.32 49.53
CA GLU A 297 26.72 34.70 50.90
C GLU A 297 27.60 33.99 51.93
N GLU A 298 27.92 32.71 51.71
CA GLU A 298 28.93 32.00 52.50
C GLU A 298 30.29 32.71 52.46
N TRP A 299 30.75 33.14 51.28
CA TRP A 299 32.01 33.88 51.14
C TRP A 299 31.97 35.27 51.77
N LYS A 300 30.86 36.00 51.67
CA LYS A 300 30.68 37.25 52.41
C LYS A 300 30.76 37.05 53.91
N ASN A 301 30.14 35.98 54.43
CA ASN A 301 30.22 35.64 55.85
C ASN A 301 31.66 35.31 56.27
N VAL A 302 32.40 34.55 55.46
CA VAL A 302 33.83 34.27 55.70
C VAL A 302 34.67 35.54 55.64
N LEU A 303 34.41 36.44 54.68
CA LEU A 303 35.10 37.73 54.62
C LEU A 303 34.80 38.58 55.86
N ALA A 304 33.54 38.67 56.28
CA ALA A 304 33.15 39.41 57.48
C ALA A 304 33.80 38.85 58.76
N THR A 305 33.91 37.53 58.91
CA THR A 305 34.61 36.93 60.06
C THR A 305 36.11 37.22 60.01
N LYS A 306 36.74 37.14 58.82
CA LYS A 306 38.16 37.51 58.66
C LYS A 306 38.42 38.99 58.88
N ASP A 307 37.53 39.88 58.45
CA ASP A 307 37.62 41.31 58.75
C ASP A 307 37.48 41.58 60.25
N ALA A 308 36.60 40.85 60.94
CA ALA A 308 36.47 40.92 62.39
C ALA A 308 37.76 40.46 63.11
N GLU A 309 38.35 39.33 62.68
CA GLU A 309 39.65 38.85 63.19
C GLU A 309 40.76 39.88 62.95
N ILE A 310 40.84 40.44 61.73
CA ILE A 310 41.81 41.49 61.39
C ILE A 310 41.64 42.71 62.30
N ASN A 311 40.40 43.13 62.57
CA ASN A 311 40.12 44.25 63.47
C ASN A 311 40.52 43.92 64.91
N GLN A 312 40.28 42.70 65.40
CA GLN A 312 40.77 42.25 66.70
C GLN A 312 42.30 42.31 66.77
N TYR A 313 43.00 41.82 65.75
CA TYR A 313 44.46 41.91 65.68
C TYR A 313 44.96 43.36 65.62
N LYS A 314 44.29 44.25 64.88
CA LYS A 314 44.63 45.69 64.85
C LYS A 314 44.48 46.33 66.23
N VAL A 315 43.40 46.03 66.97
CA VAL A 315 43.20 46.53 68.33
C VAL A 315 44.27 45.99 69.28
N MET A 316 44.60 44.70 69.20
CA MET A 316 45.66 44.11 70.01
C MET A 316 47.03 44.74 69.71
N ILE A 317 47.34 45.00 68.44
CA ILE A 317 48.56 45.73 68.05
C ILE A 317 48.56 47.15 68.61
N ALA A 318 47.42 47.84 68.59
CA ALA A 318 47.30 49.19 69.16
C ALA A 318 47.49 49.18 70.69
N ASP A 319 46.90 48.23 71.41
CA ASP A 319 47.07 48.06 72.85
C ASP A 319 48.54 47.75 73.20
N LEU A 320 49.18 46.83 72.47
CA LEU A 320 50.60 46.51 72.65
C LEU A 320 51.48 47.73 72.39
N LYS A 321 51.22 48.51 71.34
CA LYS A 321 51.93 49.77 71.07
C LYS A 321 51.72 50.77 72.21
N GLN A 322 50.51 50.92 72.71
CA GLN A 322 50.21 51.82 73.83
C GLN A 322 50.95 51.39 75.11
N ARG A 323 50.98 50.08 75.42
CA ARG A 323 51.75 49.53 76.54
C ARG A 323 53.24 49.79 76.38
N ILE A 324 53.80 49.63 75.18
CA ILE A 324 55.20 49.97 74.89
C ILE A 324 55.44 51.45 75.17
N THR A 325 54.60 52.35 74.63
CA THR A 325 54.76 53.79 74.89
C THR A 325 54.59 54.16 76.36
N GLY A 326 53.71 53.47 77.09
CA GLY A 326 53.53 53.67 78.53
C GLY A 326 54.77 53.25 79.32
N LEU A 327 55.33 52.08 79.01
CA LEU A 327 56.58 51.60 79.59
C LEU A 327 57.77 52.52 79.24
N GLU A 328 57.83 53.04 78.02
CA GLU A 328 58.82 54.04 77.61
C GLU A 328 58.67 55.33 78.43
N MET A 329 57.46 55.89 78.57
CA MET A 329 57.21 57.07 79.39
C MET A 329 57.51 56.86 80.87
N ASP A 330 57.23 55.68 81.42
CA ASP A 330 57.54 55.34 82.81
C ASP A 330 59.06 55.15 83.01
N SER A 331 59.76 54.58 82.03
CA SER A 331 61.23 54.51 82.02
C SER A 331 61.87 55.90 81.91
N ASP A 332 61.30 56.79 81.09
CA ASP A 332 61.74 58.17 80.95
C ASP A 332 61.47 58.96 82.23
N LYS A 333 60.30 58.79 82.87
CA LYS A 333 60.01 59.37 84.20
C LYS A 333 60.97 58.86 85.26
N SER A 334 61.25 57.56 85.30
CA SER A 334 62.22 56.97 86.24
C SER A 334 63.62 57.54 86.01
N SER A 335 64.05 57.65 84.75
CA SER A 335 65.32 58.27 84.38
C SER A 335 65.37 59.77 84.72
N LEU A 336 64.26 60.50 84.56
CA LEU A 336 64.12 61.90 84.93
C LEU A 336 64.21 62.08 86.44
N VAL A 337 63.53 61.25 87.23
CA VAL A 337 63.62 61.26 88.70
C VAL A 337 65.06 60.97 89.15
N MET A 338 65.72 59.99 88.54
CA MET A 338 67.15 59.71 88.79
C MET A 338 68.04 60.91 88.45
N LEU A 339 67.79 61.59 87.32
CA LEU A 339 68.48 62.81 86.93
C LEU A 339 68.19 63.98 87.88
N GLN A 340 66.95 64.10 88.36
CA GLN A 340 66.53 65.14 89.30
C GLN A 340 67.17 64.92 90.68
N GLN A 341 67.28 63.66 91.12
CA GLN A 341 68.02 63.28 92.32
C GLN A 341 69.51 63.59 92.17
N ALA A 342 70.13 63.20 91.05
CA ALA A 342 71.52 63.56 90.74
C ALA A 342 71.72 65.08 90.66
N LEU A 343 70.74 65.84 90.15
CA LEU A 343 70.76 67.29 90.13
C LEU A 343 70.66 67.87 91.55
N MET A 344 69.80 67.33 92.41
CA MET A 344 69.72 67.75 93.82
C MET A 344 71.04 67.47 94.57
N GLU A 345 71.65 66.31 94.37
CA GLU A 345 72.97 65.99 94.92
C GLU A 345 74.06 66.94 94.39
N LYS A 346 73.98 67.30 93.10
CA LYS A 346 74.87 68.30 92.49
C LYS A 346 74.60 69.70 93.03
N GLU A 347 73.35 70.08 93.29
CA GLU A 347 72.98 71.37 93.86
C GLU A 347 73.41 71.47 95.33
N GLU A 348 73.34 70.38 96.10
CA GLU A 348 73.95 70.26 97.43
C GLU A 348 75.47 70.40 97.36
N GLN A 349 76.12 69.73 96.39
CA GLN A 349 77.56 69.91 96.14
C GLN A 349 77.89 71.36 95.79
N ILE A 350 77.05 72.02 94.97
CA ILE A 350 77.21 73.45 94.62
C ILE A 350 76.99 74.34 95.85
N GLN A 351 76.03 74.05 96.73
CA GLN A 351 75.85 74.80 97.97
C GLN A 351 77.04 74.64 98.91
N MET A 352 77.57 73.42 99.05
CA MET A 352 78.78 73.14 99.83
C MET A 352 79.98 73.90 99.25
N LEU A 353 80.17 73.84 97.93
CA LEU A 353 81.22 74.61 97.24
C LEU A 353 81.00 76.12 97.36
N LYS A 354 79.76 76.63 97.31
CA LYS A 354 79.44 78.04 97.58
C LYS A 354 79.87 78.46 98.98
N LYS A 355 79.63 77.60 99.97
CA LYS A 355 80.02 77.81 101.37
C LYS A 355 81.54 77.81 101.54
N GLU A 356 82.24 76.95 100.79
CA GLU A 356 83.71 76.97 100.68
C GLU A 356 84.21 78.23 99.97
N VAL A 357 83.52 78.71 98.92
CA VAL A 357 83.84 79.96 98.22
C VAL A 357 83.58 81.19 99.09
N GLU A 358 82.52 81.26 99.88
CA GLU A 358 82.31 82.36 100.85
C GLU A 358 83.43 82.42 101.89
N LYS A 359 83.93 81.25 102.30
CA LYS A 359 85.10 81.14 103.19
C LYS A 359 86.38 81.59 102.48
N ALA A 360 86.57 81.21 101.21
CA ALA A 360 87.69 81.69 100.37
C ALA A 360 87.59 83.19 100.01
N THR A 361 86.39 83.77 99.99
CA THR A 361 86.16 85.20 99.74
C THR A 361 86.56 86.06 100.94
N ALA A 362 86.53 85.51 102.15
CA ALA A 362 87.08 86.16 103.35
C ALA A 362 88.62 86.16 103.37
N ASP A 363 89.23 85.10 102.84
CA ASP A 363 90.70 84.95 102.74
C ASP A 363 91.29 85.75 101.54
N MET A 364 90.49 86.04 100.51
CA MET A 364 90.86 86.85 99.32
C MET A 364 91.09 88.36 99.57
N LYS A 365 90.74 88.91 100.74
CA LYS A 365 91.14 90.30 101.10
C LYS A 365 92.60 90.42 101.56
N GLY A 366 93.28 89.30 101.80
CA GLY A 366 94.70 89.24 102.22
C GLY A 366 95.71 89.00 101.09
N VAL A 367 95.26 88.86 99.84
CA VAL A 367 96.15 88.57 98.69
C VAL A 367 95.86 89.55 97.55
N VAL A 368 95.99 90.84 97.87
CA VAL A 368 96.08 91.96 96.90
C VAL A 368 97.50 92.08 96.33
N ASP A 369 98.52 91.45 96.92
CA ASP A 369 99.92 91.77 96.61
C ASP A 369 100.73 90.63 95.98
N GLN A 370 100.10 89.58 95.47
CA GLN A 370 100.84 88.54 94.78
C GLN A 370 100.13 88.08 93.50
N VAL A 371 100.79 88.39 92.39
CA VAL A 371 100.72 87.70 91.10
C VAL A 371 99.64 88.22 90.14
N GLU A 372 99.60 89.54 89.96
CA GLU A 372 100.23 90.16 88.77
C GLU A 372 101.54 89.47 88.33
N GLU A 373 101.43 88.25 87.79
CA GLU A 373 102.42 87.74 86.84
C GLU A 373 101.78 86.76 85.85
N VAL A 374 101.44 87.34 84.69
CA VAL A 374 101.50 86.77 83.33
C VAL A 374 100.47 85.67 82.98
N LYS A 375 99.39 85.98 82.26
CA LYS A 375 99.21 86.18 80.79
C LYS A 375 99.35 84.94 79.88
N ALA A 376 98.30 84.76 79.06
CA ALA A 376 98.16 84.07 77.76
C ALA A 376 97.42 82.69 77.85
N GLN A 377 96.36 82.33 77.10
CA GLN A 377 95.80 82.77 75.80
C GLN A 377 94.30 82.39 75.62
N SER A 378 93.66 83.03 74.62
CA SER A 378 92.69 82.46 73.64
C SER A 378 91.18 82.34 73.93
N GLU A 379 90.45 83.31 73.34
CA GLU A 379 89.27 83.25 72.45
C GLU A 379 88.34 82.01 72.29
N LYS A 380 87.01 82.33 72.26
CA LYS A 380 85.86 81.82 71.42
C LYS A 380 85.51 80.33 71.51
N GLY A 381 84.27 79.83 71.55
CA GLY A 381 82.96 80.22 71.02
C GLY A 381 82.16 78.91 70.76
N VAL A 382 80.84 78.93 70.88
CA VAL A 382 79.87 77.80 70.79
C VAL A 382 78.86 78.15 69.65
N PRO A 383 77.90 77.33 69.13
CA PRO A 383 77.64 75.86 69.03
C PRO A 383 77.29 75.37 67.58
N SER A 384 77.18 74.04 67.34
CA SER A 384 76.32 73.51 66.25
C SER A 384 75.74 72.11 66.55
N ALA A 385 74.62 72.07 67.29
CA ALA A 385 73.75 70.88 67.44
C ALA A 385 72.60 70.84 66.41
N PHE A 386 72.42 71.92 65.64
CA PHE A 386 71.33 72.05 64.64
C PHE A 386 71.60 71.22 63.37
N GLN A 387 72.87 70.95 63.07
CA GLN A 387 73.27 70.18 61.88
C GLN A 387 72.96 68.67 61.99
N GLN A 388 72.87 68.10 63.20
CA GLN A 388 72.57 66.67 63.36
C GLN A 388 71.08 66.33 63.21
N LYS A 389 70.16 67.23 63.59
CA LYS A 389 68.70 66.98 63.50
C LYS A 389 68.19 66.99 62.06
N LYS A 390 68.75 67.86 61.21
CA LYS A 390 68.41 67.97 59.78
C LYS A 390 68.84 66.74 58.96
N ILE A 391 69.93 66.08 59.36
CA ILE A 391 70.43 64.87 58.69
C ILE A 391 69.52 63.65 58.97
N ALA A 392 68.93 63.56 60.18
CA ALA A 392 68.03 62.48 60.54
C ALA A 392 66.66 62.54 59.81
N GLU A 393 66.10 63.74 59.62
CA GLU A 393 64.83 63.96 58.90
C GLU A 393 64.96 63.68 57.39
N LEU A 394 66.11 64.00 56.79
CA LEU A 394 66.40 63.64 55.39
C LEU A 394 66.57 62.13 55.21
N GLY A 395 67.07 61.42 56.24
CA GLY A 395 67.18 59.97 56.23
C GLY A 395 65.83 59.23 56.29
N SER A 396 64.86 59.74 57.05
CA SER A 396 63.53 59.12 57.17
C SER A 396 62.66 59.36 55.92
N THR A 397 62.74 60.56 55.34
CA THR A 397 62.06 60.90 54.08
C THR A 397 62.60 60.08 52.91
N LEU A 398 63.93 59.87 52.83
CA LEU A 398 64.54 59.03 51.80
C LEU A 398 64.06 57.57 51.87
N ARG A 399 63.91 56.98 53.06
CA ARG A 399 63.39 55.61 53.22
C ARG A 399 61.92 55.48 52.83
N ARG A 400 61.09 56.49 53.11
CA ARG A 400 59.67 56.51 52.71
C ARG A 400 59.53 56.56 51.18
N GLU A 401 60.30 57.42 50.53
CA GLU A 401 60.30 57.53 49.06
C GLU A 401 60.84 56.26 48.38
N GLN A 402 61.85 55.60 48.97
CA GLN A 402 62.34 54.31 48.48
C GLN A 402 61.27 53.20 48.55
N HIS A 403 60.46 53.16 49.62
CA HIS A 403 59.38 52.19 49.74
C HIS A 403 58.25 52.45 48.74
N LEU A 404 57.85 53.71 48.55
CA LEU A 404 56.83 54.09 47.56
C LEU A 404 57.30 53.79 46.13
N ALA A 405 58.56 54.10 45.81
CA ALA A 405 59.15 53.76 44.52
C ALA A 405 59.25 52.24 44.27
N GLY A 406 59.34 51.42 45.33
CA GLY A 406 59.25 49.96 45.24
C GLY A 406 57.85 49.47 44.88
N GLN A 407 56.83 50.02 45.55
CA GLN A 407 55.43 49.65 45.29
C GLN A 407 54.97 50.09 43.89
N GLU A 408 55.38 51.27 43.44
CA GLU A 408 55.05 51.75 42.09
C GLU A 408 55.74 50.92 41.00
N ARG A 409 56.97 50.44 41.23
CA ARG A 409 57.62 49.47 40.32
C ARG A 409 56.85 48.15 40.25
N GLU A 410 56.36 47.64 41.37
CA GLU A 410 55.61 46.38 41.38
C GLU A 410 54.25 46.51 40.67
N ARG A 411 53.58 47.66 40.81
CA ARG A 411 52.37 47.99 40.04
C ARG A 411 52.65 48.10 38.55
N MET A 412 53.77 48.72 38.18
CA MET A 412 54.21 48.84 36.78
C MET A 412 54.46 47.46 36.16
N LEU A 413 55.15 46.56 36.85
CA LEU A 413 55.41 45.19 36.38
C LEU A 413 54.11 44.40 36.16
N LYS A 414 53.16 44.48 37.10
CA LYS A 414 51.84 43.82 36.96
C LYS A 414 51.03 44.38 35.78
N ALA A 415 51.11 45.69 35.53
CA ALA A 415 50.47 46.31 34.39
C ALA A 415 51.12 45.89 33.06
N GLU A 416 52.45 45.77 33.03
CA GLU A 416 53.22 45.33 31.86
C GLU A 416 52.92 43.86 31.51
N GLU A 417 52.82 42.98 32.53
CA GLU A 417 52.41 41.57 32.32
C GLU A 417 50.98 41.46 31.80
N ALA A 418 50.04 42.26 32.32
CA ALA A 418 48.67 42.30 31.83
C ALA A 418 48.58 42.80 30.39
N ALA A 419 49.33 43.85 30.04
CA ALA A 419 49.43 44.35 28.67
C ALA A 419 49.98 43.28 27.72
N ARG A 420 51.05 42.59 28.12
CA ARG A 420 51.65 41.49 27.36
C ARG A 420 50.69 40.31 27.14
N GLN A 421 49.88 39.96 28.15
CA GLN A 421 48.85 38.92 27.99
C GLN A 421 47.75 39.35 27.03
N LYS A 422 47.33 40.61 27.08
CA LYS A 422 46.34 41.17 26.15
C LYS A 422 46.86 41.21 24.71
N ASP A 423 48.11 41.61 24.50
CA ASP A 423 48.75 41.58 23.18
C ASP A 423 48.83 40.15 22.61
N LYS A 424 49.12 39.16 23.46
CA LYS A 424 49.09 37.76 23.04
C LYS A 424 47.69 37.31 22.60
N GLN A 425 46.65 37.63 23.37
CA GLN A 425 45.26 37.34 23.01
C GLN A 425 44.85 38.02 21.71
N LEU A 426 45.27 39.27 21.52
CA LEU A 426 44.98 40.05 20.32
C LEU A 426 45.64 39.42 19.07
N ASN A 427 46.90 38.98 19.20
CA ASN A 427 47.62 38.29 18.13
C ASN A 427 47.00 36.93 17.80
N ASP A 428 46.57 36.15 18.80
CA ASP A 428 45.90 34.87 18.58
C ASP A 428 44.55 35.06 17.86
N LEU A 429 43.79 36.10 18.22
CA LEU A 429 42.55 36.46 17.53
C LEU A 429 42.79 36.95 16.10
N MET A 430 43.83 37.77 15.88
CA MET A 430 44.22 38.20 14.54
C MET A 430 44.67 37.03 13.67
N ALA A 431 45.44 36.08 14.22
CA ALA A 431 45.82 34.88 13.50
C ALA A 431 44.61 34.04 13.10
N ARG A 432 43.63 33.89 14.00
CA ARG A 432 42.37 33.18 13.72
C ARG A 432 41.51 33.91 12.69
N MET A 433 41.41 35.23 12.78
CA MET A 433 40.71 36.07 11.79
C MET A 433 41.39 35.97 10.42
N MET A 434 42.71 36.03 10.36
CA MET A 434 43.48 35.87 9.12
C MET A 434 43.31 34.47 8.50
N GLN A 435 43.17 33.42 9.32
CA GLN A 435 42.85 32.06 8.86
C GLN A 435 41.44 31.96 8.28
N TYR A 436 40.45 32.65 8.88
CA TYR A 436 39.10 32.75 8.32
C TYR A 436 39.09 33.54 7.00
N GLU A 437 39.84 34.65 6.93
CA GLU A 437 39.96 35.49 5.72
C GLU A 437 40.74 34.81 4.59
N LYS A 438 41.74 33.99 4.92
CA LYS A 438 42.47 33.16 3.93
C LYS A 438 41.63 32.00 3.38
N GLY A 439 40.43 31.75 3.91
CA GLY A 439 39.52 30.74 3.38
C GLY A 439 39.94 29.29 3.64
N GLU A 440 40.95 29.04 4.49
CA GLU A 440 41.45 27.70 4.81
C GLU A 440 40.49 26.89 5.72
N TYR A 441 39.40 27.48 6.19
CA TYR A 441 38.34 26.75 6.90
C TYR A 441 36.98 26.91 6.22
N GLY A 442 36.65 25.94 5.36
CA GLY A 442 35.29 25.47 5.08
C GLY A 442 34.35 26.39 4.29
N LEU A 443 34.62 27.69 4.18
CA LEU A 443 33.71 28.59 3.47
C LEU A 443 33.79 28.41 1.95
N SER A 444 35.00 28.29 1.40
CA SER A 444 35.20 28.03 -0.04
C SER A 444 34.60 26.67 -0.43
N ASP A 445 34.86 25.65 0.37
CA ASP A 445 34.35 24.28 0.15
C ASP A 445 32.83 24.23 0.30
N ALA A 446 32.25 24.86 1.33
CA ALA A 446 30.80 24.96 1.49
C ALA A 446 30.15 25.73 0.33
N VAL A 447 30.77 26.79 -0.17
CA VAL A 447 30.27 27.54 -1.34
C VAL A 447 30.31 26.67 -2.60
N GLN A 448 31.34 25.83 -2.76
CA GLN A 448 31.46 24.90 -3.88
C GLN A 448 30.41 23.78 -3.79
N GLU A 449 30.21 23.18 -2.62
CA GLU A 449 29.15 22.19 -2.37
C GLU A 449 27.76 22.75 -2.64
N ILE A 450 27.48 23.98 -2.19
CA ILE A 450 26.20 24.66 -2.47
C ILE A 450 26.01 24.85 -3.98
N LYS A 451 27.06 25.19 -4.73
CA LYS A 451 26.97 25.32 -6.20
C LYS A 451 26.68 23.98 -6.86
N GLU A 452 27.33 22.90 -6.42
CA GLU A 452 27.12 21.55 -6.93
C GLU A 452 25.71 21.04 -6.63
N HIS A 453 25.21 21.22 -5.41
CA HIS A 453 23.84 20.88 -5.06
C HIS A 453 22.81 21.70 -5.86
N LYS A 454 23.06 23.00 -6.06
CA LYS A 454 22.22 23.83 -6.95
C LYS A 454 22.24 23.36 -8.41
N ALA A 455 23.34 22.77 -8.88
CA ALA A 455 23.41 22.17 -10.22
C ALA A 455 22.61 20.86 -10.27
N GLN A 456 22.74 20.01 -9.25
CA GLN A 456 21.98 18.76 -9.14
C GLN A 456 20.46 19.00 -9.05
N ILE A 457 20.03 20.01 -8.29
CA ILE A 457 18.62 20.40 -8.21
C ILE A 457 18.10 20.80 -9.59
N ARG A 458 18.83 21.63 -10.34
CA ARG A 458 18.43 22.02 -11.70
C ARG A 458 18.28 20.83 -12.65
N ILE A 459 19.19 19.85 -12.59
CA ILE A 459 19.10 18.63 -13.41
C ILE A 459 17.88 17.80 -13.00
N ARG A 460 17.60 17.70 -11.69
CA ARG A 460 16.42 16.98 -11.19
C ARG A 460 15.13 17.67 -11.63
N ASP A 461 15.06 18.99 -11.56
CA ASP A 461 13.88 19.75 -11.99
C ASP A 461 13.62 19.53 -13.49
N GLN A 462 14.65 19.59 -14.33
CA GLN A 462 14.53 19.26 -15.76
C GLN A 462 14.05 17.83 -16.01
N ASN A 463 14.55 16.87 -15.22
CA ASN A 463 14.10 15.48 -15.32
C ASN A 463 12.64 15.31 -14.87
N VAL A 464 12.21 16.04 -13.82
CA VAL A 464 10.82 16.05 -13.37
C VAL A 464 9.91 16.62 -14.44
N GLU A 465 10.29 17.74 -15.08
CA GLU A 465 9.53 18.31 -16.21
C GLU A 465 9.44 17.32 -17.38
N TYR A 466 10.54 16.66 -17.74
CA TYR A 466 10.56 15.66 -18.80
C TYR A 466 9.65 14.46 -18.47
N LEU A 467 9.76 13.90 -17.26
CA LEU A 467 8.93 12.78 -16.82
C LEU A 467 7.45 13.17 -16.74
N THR A 468 7.14 14.38 -16.27
CA THR A 468 5.77 14.91 -16.26
C THR A 468 5.21 15.01 -17.69
N GLY A 469 6.02 15.47 -18.64
CA GLY A 469 5.64 15.46 -20.06
C GLY A 469 5.38 14.05 -20.61
N GLN A 470 6.20 13.07 -20.23
CA GLN A 470 6.01 11.67 -20.62
C GLN A 470 4.75 11.05 -20.00
N VAL A 471 4.48 11.35 -18.72
CA VAL A 471 3.24 10.93 -18.04
C VAL A 471 2.04 11.49 -18.76
N ASN A 472 2.03 12.78 -19.09
CA ASN A 472 0.91 13.40 -19.81
C ASN A 472 0.67 12.76 -21.18
N LYS A 473 1.74 12.46 -21.93
CA LYS A 473 1.63 11.74 -23.21
C LYS A 473 1.06 10.34 -23.04
N LEU A 474 1.52 9.60 -22.03
CA LEU A 474 1.01 8.27 -21.72
C LEU A 474 -0.45 8.33 -21.25
N SER A 475 -0.85 9.34 -20.49
CA SER A 475 -2.24 9.55 -20.07
C SER A 475 -3.16 9.83 -21.26
N LEU A 476 -2.71 10.63 -22.25
CA LEU A 476 -3.47 10.84 -23.48
C LEU A 476 -3.61 9.53 -24.27
N ALA A 477 -2.52 8.79 -24.46
CA ALA A 477 -2.57 7.50 -25.15
C ALA A 477 -3.42 6.46 -24.40
N LEU A 478 -3.43 6.49 -23.06
CA LEU A 478 -4.30 5.64 -22.25
C LEU A 478 -5.76 5.98 -22.47
N ASN A 479 -6.11 7.26 -22.48
CA ASN A 479 -7.48 7.71 -22.75
C ASN A 479 -7.94 7.30 -24.16
N ASP A 480 -7.08 7.46 -25.17
CA ASP A 480 -7.38 6.99 -26.54
C ASP A 480 -7.68 5.48 -26.57
N LEU A 481 -6.87 4.69 -25.86
CA LEU A 481 -7.09 3.24 -25.73
C LEU A 481 -8.33 2.88 -24.90
N GLU A 482 -8.68 3.68 -23.90
CA GLU A 482 -9.90 3.51 -23.11
C GLU A 482 -11.14 3.74 -23.99
N MET A 483 -11.17 4.82 -24.77
CA MET A 483 -12.24 5.10 -25.73
C MET A 483 -12.38 3.97 -26.77
N GLU A 484 -11.27 3.49 -27.33
CA GLU A 484 -11.28 2.37 -28.29
C GLU A 484 -11.83 1.08 -27.65
N ASN A 485 -11.47 0.81 -26.39
CA ASN A 485 -11.93 -0.37 -25.66
C ASN A 485 -13.43 -0.28 -25.30
N GLU A 486 -13.90 0.91 -24.91
CA GLU A 486 -15.33 1.18 -24.71
C GLU A 486 -16.11 0.90 -26.00
N GLU A 487 -15.67 1.43 -27.15
CA GLU A 487 -16.31 1.18 -28.44
C GLU A 487 -16.33 -0.32 -28.81
N PHE A 488 -15.22 -1.05 -28.56
CA PHE A 488 -15.20 -2.49 -28.81
C PHE A 488 -16.12 -3.28 -27.87
N ARG A 489 -16.25 -2.87 -26.61
CA ARG A 489 -17.18 -3.50 -25.66
C ARG A 489 -18.63 -3.31 -26.08
N GLU A 490 -18.99 -2.10 -26.51
CA GLU A 490 -20.33 -1.81 -27.04
C GLU A 490 -20.64 -2.69 -28.26
N ARG A 491 -19.71 -2.79 -29.22
CA ARG A 491 -19.87 -3.64 -30.41
C ARG A 491 -20.04 -5.12 -30.08
N LEU A 492 -19.47 -5.59 -28.97
CA LEU A 492 -19.58 -6.96 -28.48
C LEU A 492 -20.80 -7.19 -27.56
N GLY A 493 -21.60 -6.15 -27.30
CA GLY A 493 -22.76 -6.22 -26.40
C GLY A 493 -22.37 -6.38 -24.92
N LEU A 494 -21.15 -6.00 -24.56
CA LEU A 494 -20.65 -5.99 -23.18
C LEU A 494 -20.81 -4.58 -22.61
N ASP A 495 -21.01 -4.46 -21.29
CA ASP A 495 -21.05 -3.15 -20.63
C ASP A 495 -19.66 -2.49 -20.73
N PRO A 496 -19.56 -1.25 -21.28
CA PRO A 496 -18.31 -0.53 -21.40
C PRO A 496 -17.59 -0.31 -20.06
N LYS A 497 -18.35 -0.14 -18.97
CA LYS A 497 -17.83 0.22 -17.64
C LYS A 497 -17.62 -0.98 -16.72
N ASP A 498 -17.96 -2.18 -17.16
CA ASP A 498 -17.75 -3.38 -16.35
C ASP A 498 -16.26 -3.65 -16.11
N LYS A 499 -15.93 -3.85 -14.84
CA LYS A 499 -14.57 -4.17 -14.41
C LYS A 499 -14.32 -5.65 -14.63
N LEU A 500 -13.49 -5.96 -15.62
CA LEU A 500 -12.98 -7.31 -15.81
C LEU A 500 -12.03 -7.67 -14.66
N ASP A 501 -12.13 -8.90 -14.16
CA ASP A 501 -11.17 -9.42 -13.20
C ASP A 501 -9.81 -9.66 -13.90
N ILE A 502 -8.94 -8.66 -13.79
CA ILE A 502 -7.62 -8.69 -14.40
C ILE A 502 -6.75 -9.80 -13.79
N GLU A 503 -6.94 -10.17 -12.51
CA GLU A 503 -6.14 -11.21 -11.87
C GLU A 503 -6.53 -12.59 -12.38
N GLU A 504 -7.82 -12.86 -12.57
CA GLU A 504 -8.27 -14.11 -13.20
C GLU A 504 -7.79 -14.21 -14.65
N ILE A 505 -7.82 -13.10 -15.41
CA ILE A 505 -7.31 -13.05 -16.79
C ILE A 505 -5.79 -13.28 -16.82
N LYS A 506 -5.02 -12.65 -15.93
CA LYS A 506 -3.57 -12.87 -15.80
C LYS A 506 -3.27 -14.32 -15.45
N HIS A 507 -4.01 -14.91 -14.50
CA HIS A 507 -3.87 -16.31 -14.12
C HIS A 507 -4.15 -17.24 -15.31
N LYS A 508 -5.28 -17.04 -16.02
CA LYS A 508 -5.62 -17.79 -17.24
C LYS A 508 -4.52 -17.67 -18.31
N LYS A 509 -3.98 -16.46 -18.54
CA LYS A 509 -2.86 -16.25 -19.46
C LYS A 509 -1.59 -16.99 -19.02
N LYS A 510 -1.25 -16.93 -17.72
CA LYS A 510 -0.08 -17.62 -17.16
C LYS A 510 -0.22 -19.14 -17.33
N VAL A 511 -1.37 -19.71 -16.98
CA VAL A 511 -1.65 -21.14 -17.17
C VAL A 511 -1.55 -21.53 -18.65
N LYS A 512 -2.12 -20.74 -19.57
CA LYS A 512 -1.99 -21.00 -21.01
C LYS A 512 -0.53 -20.93 -21.49
N ALA A 513 0.25 -19.98 -20.99
CA ALA A 513 1.67 -19.87 -21.32
C ALA A 513 2.47 -21.07 -20.78
N GLU A 514 2.19 -21.52 -19.56
CA GLU A 514 2.79 -22.72 -18.97
C GLU A 514 2.40 -23.99 -19.72
N GLN A 515 1.13 -24.13 -20.12
CA GLN A 515 0.65 -25.22 -20.97
C GLN A 515 1.34 -25.22 -22.33
N ALA A 516 1.46 -24.06 -22.98
CA ALA A 516 2.17 -23.93 -24.26
C ALA A 516 3.65 -24.29 -24.12
N ALA A 517 4.31 -23.86 -23.02
CA ALA A 517 5.68 -24.22 -22.73
C ALA A 517 5.84 -25.73 -22.47
N ALA A 518 4.92 -26.35 -21.73
CA ALA A 518 4.91 -27.79 -21.49
C ALA A 518 4.68 -28.59 -22.78
N MET A 519 3.72 -28.17 -23.60
CA MET A 519 3.46 -28.77 -24.91
C MET A 519 4.68 -28.66 -25.82
N ASN A 520 5.32 -27.48 -25.89
CA ASN A 520 6.55 -27.31 -26.65
C ASN A 520 7.67 -28.25 -26.17
N ARG A 521 7.82 -28.47 -24.85
CA ARG A 521 8.81 -29.43 -24.33
C ARG A 521 8.51 -30.87 -24.77
N VAL A 522 7.24 -31.28 -24.79
CA VAL A 522 6.85 -32.62 -25.27
C VAL A 522 7.12 -32.73 -26.77
N LEU A 523 6.75 -31.72 -27.56
CA LEU A 523 7.01 -31.69 -28.99
C LEU A 523 8.50 -31.73 -29.32
N VAL A 524 9.34 -31.01 -28.56
CA VAL A 524 10.81 -31.09 -28.73
C VAL A 524 11.33 -32.49 -28.46
N LYS A 525 10.89 -33.17 -27.39
CA LYS A 525 11.28 -34.55 -27.12
C LYS A 525 10.83 -35.52 -28.21
N GLU A 526 9.65 -35.31 -28.77
CA GLU A 526 9.16 -36.14 -29.87
C GLU A 526 9.95 -35.88 -31.16
N ILE A 527 10.34 -34.63 -31.43
CA ILE A 527 11.26 -34.29 -32.53
C ILE A 527 12.60 -35.02 -32.34
N GLU A 528 13.20 -34.96 -31.15
CA GLU A 528 14.45 -35.67 -30.84
C GLU A 528 14.32 -37.19 -31.06
N ARG A 529 13.21 -37.80 -30.60
CA ARG A 529 12.92 -39.23 -30.81
C ARG A 529 12.81 -39.58 -32.30
N LEU A 530 12.08 -38.76 -33.06
CA LEU A 530 11.91 -38.95 -34.50
C LEU A 530 13.24 -38.73 -35.26
N GLU A 531 14.08 -37.81 -34.81
CA GLU A 531 15.42 -37.61 -35.35
C GLU A 531 16.33 -38.82 -35.11
N ASP A 532 16.27 -39.41 -33.91
CA ASP A 532 16.98 -40.64 -33.58
C ASP A 532 16.51 -41.84 -34.42
N GLU A 533 15.20 -42.00 -34.59
CA GLU A 533 14.63 -43.03 -35.47
C GLU A 533 15.07 -42.84 -36.92
N ARG A 534 15.00 -41.60 -37.43
CA ARG A 534 15.51 -41.25 -38.76
C ARG A 534 17.00 -41.55 -38.91
N LEU A 535 17.82 -41.25 -37.90
CA LEU A 535 19.25 -41.57 -37.90
C LEU A 535 19.51 -43.08 -37.91
N LYS A 536 18.75 -43.86 -37.13
CA LYS A 536 18.82 -45.33 -37.12
C LYS A 536 18.45 -45.92 -38.47
N LEU A 537 17.34 -45.49 -39.07
CA LEU A 537 16.91 -45.92 -40.41
C LEU A 537 17.96 -45.56 -41.47
N LYS A 538 18.53 -44.35 -41.42
CA LYS A 538 19.60 -43.93 -42.33
C LYS A 538 20.86 -44.79 -42.17
N LYS A 539 21.22 -45.19 -40.95
CA LYS A 539 22.32 -46.14 -40.69
C LYS A 539 22.01 -47.53 -41.25
N GLN A 540 20.79 -48.04 -41.07
CA GLN A 540 20.37 -49.33 -41.62
C GLN A 540 20.39 -49.34 -43.15
N LEU A 541 19.88 -48.28 -43.80
CA LEU A 541 19.94 -48.09 -45.25
C LEU A 541 21.39 -48.10 -45.76
N ARG A 542 22.32 -47.40 -45.08
CA ARG A 542 23.75 -47.44 -45.43
C ARG A 542 24.34 -48.83 -45.32
N LYS A 543 24.02 -49.59 -44.26
CA LYS A 543 24.47 -50.98 -44.09
C LYS A 543 23.93 -51.89 -45.21
N GLN A 544 22.63 -51.78 -45.51
CA GLN A 544 22.01 -52.53 -46.60
C GLN A 544 22.62 -52.18 -47.97
N ALA A 545 22.91 -50.90 -48.22
CA ALA A 545 23.59 -50.46 -49.43
C ALA A 545 25.01 -51.04 -49.54
N MET A 546 25.79 -51.07 -48.44
CA MET A 546 27.10 -51.74 -48.43
C MET A 546 26.99 -53.25 -48.71
N HIS A 547 26.02 -53.94 -48.09
CA HIS A 547 25.81 -55.37 -48.34
C HIS A 547 25.35 -55.67 -49.77
N ARG A 548 24.62 -54.74 -50.41
CA ARG A 548 24.23 -54.86 -51.82
C ARG A 548 25.36 -54.50 -52.79
N GLY A 549 26.26 -53.60 -52.41
CA GLY A 549 27.43 -53.23 -53.22
C GLY A 549 28.62 -54.19 -53.10
N ALA A 550 28.58 -55.15 -52.20
CA ALA A 550 29.60 -56.19 -52.00
C ALA A 550 29.23 -57.55 -52.65
N ARG A 551 28.27 -57.56 -53.58
CA ARG A 551 27.90 -58.73 -54.39
C ARG A 551 28.41 -58.60 -55.82
#